data_AF-A0A8T0TIK6-F1
#
_entry.id   AF-A0A8T0TIK6-F1
#
_cell.length_a   1.000
_cell.length_b   1.000
_cell.length_c   1.000
_cell.angle_alpha   90.00
_cell.angle_beta   90.00
_cell.angle_gamma   90.00
#
_symmetry.space_group_name_H-M   'P 1'
#
loop_
_entity.id
_entity.type
_entity.pdbx_description
1 polymer ?
#
loop_
_entity_poly.entity_id
_entity_poly.type
_entity_poly.pdbx_seq_one_letter_code
_entity_poly.pdbx_strand_id
1 'polypeptide(L)'
;MLKRFLMIKRALQSMVISDAWETNREDNSGLARHVREKILCERWWENVAYIVDFTDPIYEMLRVADTDKPCLHLIYEMWDTMIENVKKVIYTKEKKQDDEQSTFFSIVLDILVDRWTKSNTPLHCLAHSLNPRYYHEKWINECAGRNPPHKDLEISQMRMKCFRKFFPITQELNQVKDEYSRFATCSEELNDFDSIYDRWILDPVKWWANHGQPIPMLQKLALKLLN
;
A
#
# COMPACT_ATOMS: atom_id res chain seq x y z
N MET A 1 -17.88 -0.29 -9.62
CA MET A 1 -19.21 0.18 -10.10
C MET A 1 -19.21 1.69 -10.41
N LEU A 2 -18.85 2.57 -9.45
CA LEU A 2 -18.85 4.03 -9.66
C LEU A 2 -17.93 4.53 -10.79
N LYS A 3 -16.71 3.97 -10.93
CA LYS A 3 -15.80 4.30 -12.05
C LYS A 3 -16.45 4.09 -13.42
N ARG A 4 -17.17 2.98 -13.60
CA ARG A 4 -17.96 2.71 -14.81
C ARG A 4 -19.13 3.68 -14.96
N PHE A 5 -19.77 4.06 -13.85
CA PHE A 5 -20.86 5.04 -13.83
C PHE A 5 -20.40 6.42 -14.37
N LEU A 6 -19.20 6.86 -14.00
CA LEU A 6 -18.58 8.08 -14.54
C LEU A 6 -18.33 7.99 -16.05
N MET A 7 -17.85 6.84 -16.54
CA MET A 7 -17.56 6.65 -17.98
C MET A 7 -18.81 6.79 -18.86
N ILE A 8 -20.00 6.46 -18.33
CA ILE A 8 -21.26 6.54 -19.07
C ILE A 8 -22.07 7.81 -18.75
N LYS A 9 -21.50 8.79 -18.03
CA LYS A 9 -22.17 10.04 -17.62
C LYS A 9 -22.94 10.70 -18.78
N ARG A 10 -22.28 10.91 -19.93
CA ARG A 10 -22.91 11.57 -21.09
C ARG A 10 -24.09 10.79 -21.65
N ALA A 11 -23.94 9.46 -21.77
CA ALA A 11 -25.02 8.60 -22.25
C ALA A 11 -26.23 8.64 -21.30
N LEU A 12 -25.99 8.64 -19.99
CA LEU A 12 -27.04 8.78 -18.98
C LEU A 12 -27.72 10.15 -19.04
N GLN A 13 -26.96 11.24 -19.23
CA GLN A 13 -27.51 12.58 -19.41
C GLN A 13 -28.39 12.67 -20.66
N SER A 14 -27.93 12.11 -21.79
CA SER A 14 -28.73 12.03 -23.01
C SER A 14 -30.01 11.22 -22.82
N MET A 15 -29.94 10.09 -22.12
CA MET A 15 -31.09 9.25 -21.82
C MET A 15 -32.17 10.03 -21.05
N VAL A 16 -31.81 10.71 -19.95
CA VAL A 16 -32.80 11.40 -19.10
C VAL A 16 -33.37 12.70 -19.70
N ILE A 17 -32.82 13.15 -20.83
CA ILE A 17 -33.31 14.32 -21.59
C ILE A 17 -34.20 13.87 -22.77
N SER A 18 -34.11 12.61 -23.20
CA SER A 18 -34.86 12.10 -24.36
C SER A 18 -36.38 12.04 -24.15
N ASP A 19 -37.14 12.21 -25.23
CA ASP A 19 -38.62 12.08 -25.19
C ASP A 19 -39.06 10.68 -24.77
N ALA A 20 -38.29 9.65 -25.16
CA ALA A 20 -38.53 8.26 -24.77
C ALA A 20 -38.47 8.05 -23.24
N TRP A 21 -37.69 8.88 -22.54
CA TRP A 21 -37.61 8.85 -21.08
C TRP A 21 -38.82 9.50 -20.41
N GLU A 22 -39.55 10.40 -21.08
CA GLU A 22 -40.83 10.93 -20.56
C GLU A 22 -41.96 9.90 -20.72
N THR A 23 -41.96 9.11 -21.79
CA THR A 23 -42.96 8.05 -22.02
C THR A 23 -42.83 6.84 -21.10
N ASN A 24 -41.67 6.63 -20.47
CA ASN A 24 -41.39 5.46 -19.61
C ASN A 24 -41.72 5.71 -18.11
N ARG A 25 -42.31 6.86 -17.76
CA ARG A 25 -42.51 7.26 -16.34
C ARG A 25 -43.88 6.96 -15.76
N GLU A 26 -44.77 6.33 -16.53
CA GLU A 26 -46.18 6.17 -16.15
C GLU A 26 -46.36 5.40 -14.82
N ASP A 27 -45.43 4.50 -14.48
CA ASP A 27 -45.51 3.69 -13.25
C ASP A 27 -44.85 4.33 -12.00
N ASN A 28 -43.92 5.30 -12.14
CA ASN A 28 -43.23 5.92 -10.99
C ASN A 28 -42.60 7.30 -11.30
N SER A 29 -43.46 8.27 -11.61
CA SER A 29 -43.06 9.63 -12.04
C SER A 29 -42.21 10.40 -11.01
N GLY A 30 -42.40 10.14 -9.71
CA GLY A 30 -41.61 10.77 -8.64
C GLY A 30 -40.14 10.32 -8.65
N LEU A 31 -39.91 9.01 -8.73
CA LEU A 31 -38.56 8.45 -8.77
C LEU A 31 -37.82 8.84 -10.05
N ALA A 32 -38.50 8.81 -11.20
CA ALA A 32 -37.91 9.17 -12.48
C ALA A 32 -37.45 10.64 -12.53
N ARG A 33 -38.23 11.55 -11.93
CA ARG A 33 -37.84 12.95 -11.75
C ARG A 33 -36.62 13.09 -10.86
N HIS A 34 -36.59 12.40 -9.71
CA HIS A 34 -35.42 12.43 -8.82
C HIS A 34 -34.13 11.94 -9.53
N VAL A 35 -34.21 10.84 -10.28
CA VAL A 35 -33.09 10.29 -11.05
C VAL A 35 -32.60 11.31 -12.09
N ARG A 36 -33.51 11.95 -12.82
CA ARG A 36 -33.16 13.01 -13.79
C ARG A 36 -32.45 14.18 -13.11
N GLU A 37 -32.99 14.68 -12.00
CA GLU A 37 -32.37 15.78 -11.24
C GLU A 37 -30.94 15.42 -10.78
N LYS A 38 -30.71 14.20 -10.30
CA LYS A 38 -29.37 13.73 -9.91
C LYS A 38 -28.41 13.61 -11.10
N ILE A 39 -28.85 12.98 -12.19
CA ILE A 39 -28.02 12.76 -13.40
C ILE A 39 -27.68 14.09 -14.09
N LEU A 40 -28.52 15.12 -13.99
CA LEU A 40 -28.24 16.45 -14.55
C LEU A 40 -27.47 17.37 -13.59
N CYS A 41 -27.26 16.96 -12.33
CA CYS A 41 -26.56 17.77 -11.34
C CYS A 41 -25.04 17.60 -11.44
N GLU A 42 -24.32 18.63 -11.90
CA GLU A 42 -22.85 18.60 -11.99
C GLU A 42 -22.17 18.37 -10.64
N ARG A 43 -22.62 19.05 -9.57
CA ARG A 43 -22.11 18.84 -8.21
C ARG A 43 -22.25 17.39 -7.74
N TRP A 44 -23.32 16.69 -8.15
CA TRP A 44 -23.48 15.29 -7.83
C TRP A 44 -22.40 14.43 -8.50
N TRP A 45 -22.11 14.68 -9.77
CA TRP A 45 -21.02 14.00 -10.48
C TRP A 45 -19.63 14.31 -9.92
N GLU A 46 -19.38 15.55 -9.50
CA GLU A 46 -18.14 15.92 -8.82
C GLU A 46 -17.94 15.13 -7.52
N ASN A 47 -19.03 14.90 -6.76
CA ASN A 47 -18.97 14.08 -5.56
C ASN A 47 -18.72 12.60 -5.89
N VAL A 48 -19.33 12.06 -6.94
CA VAL A 48 -19.07 10.68 -7.38
C VAL A 48 -17.62 10.51 -7.84
N ALA A 49 -17.10 11.47 -8.61
CA ALA A 49 -15.70 11.51 -9.03
C ALA A 49 -14.77 11.52 -7.82
N TYR A 50 -15.03 12.42 -6.87
CA TYR A 50 -14.25 12.50 -5.64
C TYR A 50 -14.23 11.18 -4.86
N ILE A 51 -15.37 10.51 -4.71
CA ILE A 51 -15.45 9.18 -4.06
C ILE A 51 -14.54 8.18 -4.77
N VAL A 52 -14.58 8.15 -6.10
CA VAL A 52 -13.68 7.28 -6.88
C VAL A 52 -12.23 7.66 -6.64
N ASP A 53 -11.89 8.95 -6.70
CA ASP A 53 -10.49 9.41 -6.62
C ASP A 53 -9.83 9.04 -5.29
N PHE A 54 -10.50 9.24 -4.14
CA PHE A 54 -9.88 8.90 -2.85
C PHE A 54 -9.95 7.40 -2.53
N THR A 55 -10.83 6.63 -3.18
CA THR A 55 -10.89 5.17 -3.00
C THR A 55 -10.03 4.38 -4.00
N ASP A 56 -9.60 5.00 -5.09
CA ASP A 56 -8.75 4.36 -6.12
C ASP A 56 -7.45 3.81 -5.51
N PRO A 57 -6.68 4.52 -4.65
CA PRO A 57 -5.47 3.98 -4.05
C PRO A 57 -5.71 2.72 -3.20
N ILE A 58 -6.84 2.66 -2.49
CA ILE A 58 -7.25 1.49 -1.70
C ILE A 58 -7.50 0.31 -2.64
N TYR A 59 -8.24 0.55 -3.72
CA TYR A 59 -8.57 -0.47 -4.70
C TYR A 59 -7.33 -0.98 -5.44
N GLU A 60 -6.41 -0.10 -5.85
CA GLU A 60 -5.14 -0.49 -6.48
C GLU A 60 -4.31 -1.39 -5.58
N MET A 61 -4.16 -1.03 -4.29
CA MET A 61 -3.44 -1.84 -3.31
C MET A 61 -4.05 -3.25 -3.20
N LEU A 62 -5.39 -3.32 -3.06
CA LEU A 62 -6.10 -4.59 -2.97
C LEU A 62 -5.92 -5.45 -4.22
N ARG A 63 -5.96 -4.85 -5.42
CA ARG A 63 -5.75 -5.58 -6.67
C ARG A 63 -4.36 -6.19 -6.78
N VAL A 64 -3.33 -5.49 -6.32
CA VAL A 64 -1.96 -6.02 -6.32
C VAL A 64 -1.83 -7.18 -5.33
N ALA A 65 -2.46 -7.05 -4.16
CA ALA A 65 -2.48 -8.09 -3.12
C ALA A 65 -3.31 -9.34 -3.53
N ASP A 66 -4.30 -9.17 -4.42
CA ASP A 66 -5.18 -10.24 -4.92
C ASP A 66 -4.62 -10.94 -6.17
N THR A 67 -3.30 -10.88 -6.39
CA THR A 67 -2.63 -11.62 -7.48
C THR A 67 -1.87 -12.82 -6.93
N ASP A 68 -1.59 -13.82 -7.78
CA ASP A 68 -0.73 -14.96 -7.43
C ASP A 68 0.76 -14.59 -7.30
N LYS A 69 1.12 -13.31 -7.42
CA LYS A 69 2.51 -12.86 -7.28
C LYS A 69 2.88 -12.73 -5.80
N PRO A 70 4.11 -13.11 -5.41
CA PRO A 70 4.59 -12.88 -4.05
C PRO A 70 4.54 -11.39 -3.69
N CYS A 71 3.67 -11.04 -2.74
CA CYS A 71 3.44 -9.65 -2.35
C CYS A 71 3.60 -9.40 -0.85
N LEU A 72 3.81 -10.45 -0.04
CA LEU A 72 3.90 -10.37 1.43
C LEU A 72 4.88 -9.28 1.92
N HIS A 73 6.00 -9.14 1.23
CA HIS A 73 7.06 -8.17 1.53
C HIS A 73 6.76 -6.75 1.05
N LEU A 74 5.75 -6.58 0.19
CA LEU A 74 5.28 -5.30 -0.34
C LEU A 74 4.12 -4.73 0.47
N ILE A 75 3.32 -5.58 1.12
CA ILE A 75 2.07 -5.18 1.80
C ILE A 75 2.26 -3.99 2.75
N TYR A 76 3.33 -3.98 3.55
CA TYR A 76 3.59 -2.89 4.50
C TYR A 76 3.81 -1.55 3.78
N GLU A 77 4.68 -1.51 2.77
CA GLU A 77 4.95 -0.29 1.99
C GLU A 77 3.74 0.15 1.15
N MET A 78 3.03 -0.82 0.56
CA MET A 78 1.81 -0.56 -0.21
C MET A 78 0.73 0.07 0.66
N TRP A 79 0.67 -0.31 1.94
CA TRP A 79 -0.27 0.24 2.91
C TRP A 79 0.05 1.70 3.22
N ASP A 80 1.30 2.00 3.58
CA ASP A 80 1.75 3.36 3.88
C ASP A 80 1.56 4.29 2.67
N THR A 81 1.99 3.83 1.49
CA THR A 81 1.82 4.57 0.23
C THR A 81 0.34 4.78 -0.12
N MET A 82 -0.52 3.80 0.15
CA MET A 82 -1.96 3.92 -0.06
C MET A 82 -2.54 5.02 0.85
N ILE A 83 -2.23 5.02 2.15
CA ILE A 83 -2.71 6.05 3.08
C ILE A 83 -2.25 7.44 2.64
N GLU A 84 -0.99 7.60 2.26
CA GLU A 84 -0.46 8.87 1.76
C GLU A 84 -1.21 9.35 0.52
N ASN A 85 -1.50 8.45 -0.43
CA ASN A 85 -2.21 8.81 -1.65
C ASN A 85 -3.68 9.15 -1.39
N VAL A 86 -4.34 8.44 -0.47
CA VAL A 86 -5.69 8.81 0.01
C VAL A 86 -5.66 10.20 0.65
N LYS A 87 -4.68 10.48 1.52
CA LYS A 87 -4.49 11.80 2.15
C LYS A 87 -4.36 12.90 1.09
N LYS A 88 -3.47 12.71 0.11
CA LYS A 88 -3.21 13.69 -0.96
C LYS A 88 -4.49 14.05 -1.72
N VAL A 89 -5.32 13.07 -2.07
CA VAL A 89 -6.57 13.31 -2.78
C VAL A 89 -7.56 14.11 -1.91
N ILE A 90 -7.73 13.71 -0.65
CA ILE A 90 -8.63 14.39 0.29
C ILE A 90 -8.16 15.83 0.54
N TYR A 91 -6.87 16.04 0.83
CA TYR A 91 -6.31 17.35 1.13
C TYR A 91 -6.38 18.28 -0.08
N THR A 92 -6.15 17.76 -1.28
CA THR A 92 -6.35 18.51 -2.52
C THR A 92 -7.80 18.98 -2.68
N LYS A 93 -8.78 18.11 -2.41
CA LYS A 93 -10.20 18.45 -2.48
C LYS A 93 -10.60 19.50 -1.43
N GLU A 94 -10.04 19.39 -0.23
CA GLU A 94 -10.30 20.30 0.89
C GLU A 94 -9.45 21.58 0.85
N LYS A 95 -8.49 21.67 -0.08
CA LYS A 95 -7.50 22.75 -0.22
C LYS A 95 -6.66 22.95 1.04
N LYS A 96 -6.21 21.84 1.63
CA LYS A 96 -5.38 21.80 2.84
C LYS A 96 -3.91 21.59 2.53
N GLN A 97 -3.05 22.22 3.33
CA GLN A 97 -1.62 21.94 3.41
C GLN A 97 -1.37 20.68 4.25
N ASP A 98 -0.17 20.09 4.15
CA ASP A 98 0.16 18.81 4.77
C ASP A 98 0.13 18.80 6.31
N ASP A 99 0.38 19.98 6.92
CA ASP A 99 0.37 20.25 8.35
C ASP A 99 -1.03 20.59 8.90
N GLU A 100 -1.99 20.89 8.03
CA GLU A 100 -3.36 21.16 8.43
C GLU A 100 -4.11 19.87 8.80
N GLN A 101 -5.05 20.00 9.73
CA GLN A 101 -5.92 18.90 10.17
C GLN A 101 -7.14 18.79 9.25
N SER A 102 -7.53 17.56 8.87
CA SER A 102 -8.78 17.27 8.15
C SER A 102 -9.62 16.27 8.93
N THR A 103 -10.80 16.70 9.37
CA THR A 103 -11.75 15.81 10.08
C THR A 103 -12.15 14.62 9.21
N PHE A 104 -12.34 14.81 7.90
CA PHE A 104 -12.72 13.73 7.00
C PHE A 104 -11.59 12.74 6.83
N PHE A 105 -10.35 13.21 6.60
CA PHE A 105 -9.21 12.31 6.51
C PHE A 105 -8.98 11.54 7.81
N SER A 106 -9.14 12.16 8.99
CA SER A 106 -9.00 11.46 10.27
C SER A 106 -9.97 10.26 10.37
N ILE A 107 -11.24 10.45 10.00
CA ILE A 107 -12.22 9.35 9.99
C ILE A 107 -11.82 8.25 9.01
N VAL A 108 -11.36 8.62 7.80
CA VAL A 108 -10.91 7.65 6.80
C VAL A 108 -9.67 6.90 7.30
N LEU A 109 -8.71 7.61 7.90
CA LEU A 109 -7.50 7.05 8.47
C LEU A 109 -7.83 6.05 9.59
N ASP A 110 -8.73 6.40 10.50
CA ASP A 110 -9.17 5.50 11.57
C ASP A 110 -9.73 4.18 11.01
N ILE A 111 -10.58 4.26 9.98
CA ILE A 111 -11.14 3.07 9.31
C ILE A 111 -10.02 2.22 8.66
N LEU A 112 -9.06 2.87 8.01
CA LEU A 112 -7.93 2.19 7.39
C LEU A 112 -7.08 1.51 8.47
N VAL A 113 -6.67 2.22 9.52
CA VAL A 113 -5.87 1.68 10.63
C VAL A 113 -6.59 0.53 11.34
N ASP A 114 -7.90 0.64 11.59
CA ASP A 114 -8.71 -0.45 12.15
C ASP A 114 -8.71 -1.71 11.27
N ARG A 115 -8.66 -1.53 9.96
CA ARG A 115 -8.54 -2.65 9.02
C ARG A 115 -7.11 -3.22 9.00
N TRP A 116 -6.11 -2.35 9.05
CA TRP A 116 -4.69 -2.73 9.10
C TRP A 116 -4.40 -3.55 10.33
N THR A 117 -4.78 -3.10 11.52
CA THR A 117 -4.46 -3.77 12.80
C THR A 117 -4.99 -5.20 12.86
N LYS A 118 -6.07 -5.53 12.13
CA LYS A 118 -6.61 -6.89 12.00
C LYS A 118 -5.85 -7.77 11.01
N SER A 119 -5.15 -7.16 10.06
CA SER A 119 -4.49 -7.84 8.92
C SER A 119 -2.96 -7.78 9.01
N ASN A 120 -2.41 -6.85 9.80
CA ASN A 120 -0.99 -6.71 10.05
C ASN A 120 -0.55 -7.87 10.93
N THR A 121 0.39 -8.65 10.40
CA THR A 121 0.94 -9.78 11.12
C THR A 121 2.44 -9.53 11.28
N PRO A 122 3.06 -10.05 12.33
CA PRO A 122 4.52 -9.97 12.47
C PRO A 122 5.28 -10.49 11.24
N LEU A 123 4.64 -11.34 10.43
CA LEU A 123 5.21 -11.87 9.20
C LEU A 123 5.31 -10.81 8.08
N HIS A 124 4.33 -9.90 7.96
CA HIS A 124 4.42 -8.77 7.02
C HIS A 124 5.63 -7.88 7.35
N CYS A 125 5.81 -7.52 8.63
CA CYS A 125 6.96 -6.74 9.08
C CYS A 125 8.30 -7.46 8.85
N LEU A 126 8.34 -8.79 9.07
CA LEU A 126 9.54 -9.58 8.78
C LEU A 126 9.82 -9.59 7.27
N ALA A 127 8.83 -9.89 6.42
CA ALA A 127 9.02 -9.94 4.98
C ALA A 127 9.46 -8.56 4.42
N HIS A 128 8.85 -7.48 4.91
CA HIS A 128 9.28 -6.12 4.61
C HIS A 128 10.74 -5.88 5.07
N SER A 129 11.11 -6.31 6.27
CA SER A 129 12.50 -6.23 6.75
C SER A 129 13.50 -7.04 5.90
N LEU A 130 13.06 -7.99 5.08
CA LEU A 130 13.95 -8.78 4.23
C LEU A 130 14.01 -8.25 2.80
N ASN A 131 13.25 -7.22 2.44
CA ASN A 131 13.34 -6.61 1.12
C ASN A 131 14.51 -5.59 1.08
N PRO A 132 15.57 -5.84 0.29
CA PRO A 132 16.75 -4.96 0.25
C PRO A 132 16.45 -3.54 -0.22
N ARG A 133 15.40 -3.36 -1.02
CA ARG A 133 15.00 -2.05 -1.59
C ARG A 133 14.76 -0.99 -0.52
N TYR A 134 14.23 -1.38 0.63
CA TYR A 134 13.89 -0.46 1.73
C TYR A 134 15.09 0.01 2.55
N TYR A 135 16.30 -0.41 2.17
CA TYR A 135 17.56 0.05 2.76
C TYR A 135 18.31 1.00 1.82
N HIS A 136 17.88 1.13 0.57
CA HIS A 136 18.55 1.96 -0.41
C HIS A 136 18.13 3.43 -0.28
N GLU A 137 19.07 4.35 -0.42
CA GLU A 137 18.85 5.79 -0.22
C GLU A 137 17.74 6.37 -1.10
N LYS A 138 17.62 5.89 -2.35
CA LYS A 138 16.53 6.31 -3.25
C LYS A 138 15.14 6.09 -2.64
N TRP A 139 14.88 4.94 -2.01
CA TRP A 139 13.59 4.68 -1.37
C TRP A 139 13.38 5.56 -0.13
N ILE A 140 14.44 5.73 0.67
CA ILE A 140 14.41 6.53 1.90
C ILE A 140 14.13 8.01 1.57
N ASN A 141 14.71 8.53 0.49
CA ASN A 141 14.60 9.93 0.09
C ASN A 141 13.32 10.25 -0.69
N GLU A 142 12.52 9.26 -1.08
CA GLU A 142 11.25 9.46 -1.80
C GLU A 142 10.16 10.12 -0.94
N CYS A 143 10.17 9.90 0.38
CA CYS A 143 9.19 10.48 1.30
C CYS A 143 9.83 10.86 2.63
N ALA A 144 9.55 12.08 3.10
CA ALA A 144 10.06 12.57 4.37
C ALA A 144 9.55 11.72 5.53
N GLY A 145 10.46 11.28 6.41
CA GLY A 145 10.12 10.46 7.57
C GLY A 145 10.21 8.94 7.32
N ARG A 146 10.46 8.49 6.09
CA ARG A 146 10.80 7.09 5.83
C ARG A 146 12.06 6.69 6.58
N ASN A 147 11.98 5.55 7.27
CA ASN A 147 13.10 4.95 7.95
C ASN A 147 13.34 3.55 7.37
N PRO A 148 14.61 3.14 7.20
CA PRO A 148 14.87 1.76 6.82
C PRO A 148 14.35 0.80 7.90
N PRO A 149 13.95 -0.44 7.55
CA PRO A 149 13.22 -1.34 8.46
C PRO A 149 13.93 -1.67 9.79
N HIS A 150 15.25 -1.50 9.85
CA HIS A 150 16.04 -1.72 11.07
C HIS A 150 16.03 -0.53 12.04
N LYS A 151 15.60 0.66 11.59
CA LYS A 151 15.46 1.87 12.42
C LYS A 151 14.01 2.12 12.86
N ASP A 152 13.05 1.44 12.24
CA ASP A 152 11.66 1.48 12.66
C ASP A 152 11.42 0.57 13.89
N LEU A 153 10.81 1.14 14.94
CA LEU A 153 10.58 0.46 16.21
C LEU A 153 9.54 -0.65 16.10
N GLU A 154 8.40 -0.40 15.44
CA GLU A 154 7.32 -1.37 15.29
C GLU A 154 7.82 -2.56 14.47
N ILE A 155 8.40 -2.29 13.30
CA ILE A 155 8.91 -3.31 12.39
C ILE A 155 9.98 -4.14 13.10
N SER A 156 10.87 -3.50 13.87
CA SER A 156 11.91 -4.20 14.64
C SER A 156 11.36 -5.11 15.73
N GLN A 157 10.35 -4.66 16.47
CA GLN A 157 9.69 -5.49 17.48
C GLN A 157 8.98 -6.68 16.86
N MET A 158 8.27 -6.48 15.75
CA MET A 158 7.53 -7.54 15.05
C MET A 158 8.47 -8.56 14.39
N ARG A 159 9.55 -8.10 13.75
CA ARG A 159 10.63 -8.97 13.25
C ARG A 159 11.20 -9.85 14.37
N MET A 160 11.48 -9.27 15.55
CA MET A 160 12.02 -10.01 16.69
C MET A 160 11.04 -11.08 17.21
N LYS A 161 9.73 -10.81 17.21
CA LYS A 161 8.71 -11.82 17.53
C LYS A 161 8.78 -13.01 16.57
N CYS A 162 8.93 -12.74 15.26
CA CYS A 162 9.10 -13.79 14.27
C CYS A 162 10.41 -14.57 14.43
N PHE A 163 11.54 -13.89 14.65
CA PHE A 163 12.83 -14.55 14.86
C PHE A 163 12.79 -15.51 16.06
N ARG A 164 12.24 -15.09 17.20
CA ARG A 164 12.09 -15.96 18.38
C ARG A 164 11.21 -17.18 18.10
N LYS A 165 10.22 -17.04 17.20
CA LYS A 165 9.32 -18.14 16.82
C LYS A 165 9.97 -19.11 15.83
N PHE A 166 10.72 -18.61 14.85
CA PHE A 166 11.38 -19.44 13.83
C PHE A 166 12.68 -20.07 14.33
N PHE A 167 13.36 -19.43 15.27
CA PHE A 167 14.66 -19.85 15.80
C PHE A 167 14.55 -19.93 17.34
N PRO A 168 13.94 -21.00 17.87
CA PRO A 168 13.76 -21.17 19.32
C PRO A 168 15.09 -21.51 20.02
N ILE A 169 16.10 -21.98 19.29
CA ILE A 169 17.43 -22.29 19.80
C ILE A 169 18.23 -20.98 19.91
N THR A 170 18.74 -20.68 21.11
CA THR A 170 19.45 -19.42 21.39
C THR A 170 20.64 -19.15 20.46
N GLN A 171 21.40 -20.19 20.11
CA GLN A 171 22.54 -20.07 19.20
C GLN A 171 22.10 -19.62 17.80
N GLU A 172 21.10 -20.30 17.23
CA GLU A 172 20.51 -19.93 15.94
C GLU A 172 19.89 -18.53 15.99
N LEU A 173 19.15 -18.21 17.05
CA LEU A 173 18.56 -16.89 17.23
C LEU A 173 19.61 -15.78 17.26
N ASN A 174 20.76 -16.01 17.88
CA ASN A 174 21.85 -15.04 17.90
C ASN A 174 22.51 -14.92 16.53
N GLN A 175 22.69 -16.06 15.84
CA GLN A 175 23.23 -16.08 14.48
C GLN A 175 22.36 -15.29 13.50
N VAL A 176 21.04 -15.54 13.44
CA VAL A 176 20.17 -14.80 12.49
C VAL A 176 20.08 -13.31 12.80
N LYS A 177 20.22 -12.91 14.08
CA LYS A 177 20.26 -11.49 14.45
C LYS A 177 21.54 -10.83 13.95
N ASP A 178 22.66 -11.52 14.06
CA ASP A 178 23.95 -11.07 13.55
C ASP A 178 23.92 -10.94 12.02
N GLU A 179 23.46 -11.99 11.33
CA GLU A 179 23.28 -11.99 9.87
C GLU A 179 22.33 -10.86 9.42
N TYR A 180 21.24 -10.62 10.16
CA TYR A 180 20.33 -9.51 9.89
C TYR A 180 20.99 -8.15 10.11
N SER A 181 21.83 -8.02 11.13
CA SER A 181 22.60 -6.79 11.38
C SER A 181 23.54 -6.50 10.21
N ARG A 182 24.28 -7.51 9.74
CA ARG A 182 25.18 -7.41 8.58
C ARG A 182 24.44 -6.98 7.31
N PHE A 183 23.31 -7.62 7.04
CA PHE A 183 22.41 -7.23 5.94
C PHE A 183 21.89 -5.79 6.09
N ALA A 184 21.34 -5.43 7.24
CA ALA A 184 20.67 -4.16 7.44
C ALA A 184 21.63 -2.96 7.37
N THR A 185 22.90 -3.18 7.73
CA THR A 185 23.93 -2.13 7.83
C THR A 185 24.93 -2.13 6.68
N CYS A 186 24.79 -3.05 5.72
CA CYS A 186 25.76 -3.26 4.64
C CYS A 186 27.18 -3.43 5.19
N SER A 187 27.39 -4.33 6.14
CA SER A 187 28.72 -4.55 6.72
C SER A 187 29.43 -5.75 6.09
N GLU A 188 30.75 -5.81 6.31
CA GLU A 188 31.60 -6.93 5.88
C GLU A 188 31.48 -7.20 4.38
N GLU A 189 31.24 -8.45 3.97
CA GLU A 189 31.14 -8.85 2.56
C GLU A 189 29.93 -8.23 1.84
N LEU A 190 28.98 -7.64 2.56
CA LEU A 190 27.82 -6.97 1.96
C LEU A 190 28.05 -5.47 1.73
N ASN A 191 29.23 -4.95 2.10
CA ASN A 191 29.64 -3.56 1.92
C ASN A 191 30.31 -3.28 0.57
N ASP A 192 30.20 -4.20 -0.39
CA ASP A 192 30.70 -3.95 -1.74
C ASP A 192 29.70 -3.10 -2.56
N PHE A 193 30.22 -2.46 -3.60
CA PHE A 193 29.44 -1.54 -4.44
C PHE A 193 28.26 -2.24 -5.11
N ASP A 194 28.46 -3.46 -5.64
CA ASP A 194 27.43 -4.16 -6.41
C ASP A 194 26.29 -4.62 -5.48
N SER A 195 26.60 -5.19 -4.31
CA SER A 195 25.61 -5.53 -3.27
C SER A 195 24.73 -4.33 -2.91
N ILE A 196 25.32 -3.15 -2.69
CA ILE A 196 24.57 -1.94 -2.30
C ILE A 196 23.72 -1.43 -3.48
N TYR A 197 24.32 -1.31 -4.66
CA TYR A 197 23.66 -0.81 -5.86
C TYR A 197 22.48 -1.70 -6.28
N ASP A 198 22.67 -3.02 -6.21
CA ASP A 198 21.68 -4.01 -6.61
C ASP A 198 20.45 -4.02 -5.70
N ARG A 199 20.51 -3.47 -4.48
CA ARG A 199 19.32 -3.35 -3.61
C ARG A 199 18.18 -2.60 -4.28
N TRP A 200 18.51 -1.64 -5.15
CA TRP A 200 17.53 -0.84 -5.89
C TRP A 200 17.17 -1.46 -7.25
N ILE A 201 18.13 -2.11 -7.89
CA ILE A 201 18.02 -2.55 -9.29
C ILE A 201 17.40 -3.94 -9.39
N LEU A 202 17.80 -4.86 -8.50
CA LEU A 202 17.35 -6.24 -8.57
C LEU A 202 16.02 -6.44 -7.83
N ASP A 203 15.27 -7.42 -8.33
CA ASP A 203 14.18 -8.01 -7.56
C ASP A 203 14.72 -8.59 -6.24
N PRO A 204 13.99 -8.50 -5.11
CA PRO A 204 14.48 -8.97 -3.82
C PRO A 204 15.00 -10.41 -3.84
N VAL A 205 14.31 -11.32 -4.54
CA VAL A 205 14.72 -12.74 -4.62
C VAL A 205 16.08 -12.87 -5.33
N LYS A 206 16.30 -12.09 -6.40
CA LYS A 206 17.57 -12.07 -7.15
C LYS A 206 18.70 -11.48 -6.31
N TRP A 207 18.44 -10.42 -5.56
CA TRP A 207 19.42 -9.84 -4.65
C TRP A 207 19.89 -10.86 -3.62
N TRP A 208 18.94 -11.57 -2.98
CA TRP A 208 19.26 -12.63 -2.03
C TRP A 208 20.03 -13.79 -2.66
N ALA A 209 19.71 -14.17 -3.89
CA ALA A 209 20.43 -15.22 -4.60
C ALA A 209 21.89 -14.85 -4.91
N ASN A 210 22.14 -13.60 -5.30
CA ASN A 210 23.46 -13.12 -5.69
C ASN A 210 24.35 -12.79 -4.48
N HIS A 211 23.80 -12.10 -3.49
CA HIS A 211 24.58 -11.46 -2.43
C HIS A 211 24.40 -12.12 -1.05
N GLY A 212 23.41 -13.01 -0.88
CA GLY A 212 23.07 -13.59 0.41
C GLY A 212 24.01 -14.70 0.93
N GLN A 213 24.97 -15.16 0.15
CA GLN A 213 25.86 -16.27 0.51
C GLN A 213 26.65 -16.09 1.83
N PRO A 214 27.10 -14.88 2.22
CA PRO A 214 27.77 -14.63 3.51
C PRO A 214 26.84 -14.71 4.73
N ILE A 215 25.52 -14.71 4.52
CA ILE A 215 24.46 -14.69 5.55
C ILE A 215 23.41 -15.79 5.25
N PRO A 216 23.81 -17.07 5.27
CA PRO A 216 23.05 -18.17 4.69
C PRO A 216 21.74 -18.47 5.43
N MET A 217 21.69 -18.25 6.74
CA MET A 217 20.51 -18.54 7.56
C MET A 217 19.40 -17.52 7.27
N LEU A 218 19.78 -16.25 7.17
CA LEU A 218 18.88 -15.17 6.78
C LEU A 218 18.48 -15.26 5.31
N GLN A 219 19.41 -15.60 4.41
CA GLN A 219 19.14 -15.82 2.99
C GLN A 219 18.05 -16.89 2.80
N LYS A 220 18.18 -18.04 3.47
CA LYS A 220 17.18 -19.12 3.41
C LYS A 220 15.80 -18.65 3.88
N LEU A 221 15.74 -17.84 4.93
CA LEU A 221 14.49 -17.28 5.42
C LEU A 221 13.89 -16.27 4.42
N ALA A 222 14.72 -15.39 3.85
CA ALA A 222 14.30 -14.40 2.89
C ALA A 222 13.74 -15.04 1.61
N LEU A 223 14.46 -15.99 1.02
CA LEU A 223 13.98 -16.70 -0.18
C LEU A 223 12.65 -17.45 0.05
N LYS A 224 12.35 -17.85 1.31
CA LYS A 224 11.06 -18.47 1.66
C LYS A 224 9.91 -17.46 1.76
N LEU A 225 10.19 -16.22 2.15
CA LEU A 225 9.17 -15.20 2.43
C LEU A 225 8.95 -14.22 1.27
N LEU A 226 9.93 -14.10 0.37
CA LEU A 226 9.92 -13.17 -0.75
C LEU A 226 9.47 -13.82 -2.06
N ASN A 227 9.53 -15.15 -2.14
CA ASN A 227 9.16 -15.95 -3.30
C ASN A 227 7.73 -16.50 -3.22
#